data_AF-A0A2Z2GRR5-F1
#
_entry.id   AF-A0A2Z2GRR5-F1
#
_cell.length_a   1.000
_cell.length_b   1.000
_cell.length_c   1.000
_cell.angle_alpha   90.00
_cell.angle_beta   90.00
_cell.angle_gamma   90.00
#
_symmetry.space_group_name_H-M   'P 1'
#
loop_
_entity.id
_entity.type
_entity.pdbx_description
1 polymer ?
#
loop_
_entity_poly.entity_id
_entity_poly.type
_entity_poly.pdbx_seq_one_letter_code
_entity_poly.pdbx_strand_id
1 'polypeptide(L)'
;MNYIVAQLLGAGAAALCLKAVFGHALLAGVTRVHMGVSLYNAFFIEGVMTFILIMSILTTRNPAIISIAVFLDAFIGGPLTGASMNPARSFGPALAMGYWDNQWLYWAAPLSGGLVAVACCQLFMPQLKSPSPE
;
A
#
# COMPACT_ATOMS: atom_id res chain seq x y z
N MET A 1 -2.09 -0.50 -18.09
CA MET A 1 -2.63 0.87 -17.84
C MET A 1 -4.06 0.83 -17.29
N ASN A 2 -4.95 0.00 -17.83
CA ASN A 2 -6.36 -0.09 -17.39
C ASN A 2 -6.54 -0.43 -15.90
N TYR A 3 -5.67 -1.27 -15.33
CA TYR A 3 -5.74 -1.67 -13.92
C TYR A 3 -5.50 -0.51 -12.94
N ILE A 4 -4.51 0.35 -13.18
CA ILE A 4 -4.18 1.47 -12.29
C ILE A 4 -5.34 2.47 -12.27
N VAL A 5 -5.88 2.80 -13.45
CA VAL A 5 -7.04 3.70 -13.57
C VAL A 5 -8.25 3.10 -12.85
N ALA A 6 -8.54 1.81 -13.06
CA ALA A 6 -9.63 1.13 -12.37
C ALA A 6 -9.46 1.13 -10.84
N GLN A 7 -8.24 0.91 -10.34
CA GLN A 7 -7.94 0.96 -8.90
C GLN A 7 -8.17 2.36 -8.31
N LEU A 8 -7.71 3.41 -9.00
CA LEU A 8 -7.90 4.79 -8.55
C LEU A 8 -9.36 5.21 -8.56
N LEU A 9 -10.09 4.86 -9.63
CA LEU A 9 -11.54 5.13 -9.72
C LEU A 9 -12.32 4.36 -8.65
N GLY A 10 -12.01 3.08 -8.46
CA GLY A 10 -12.65 2.25 -7.43
C GLY A 10 -12.38 2.76 -6.02
N ALA A 11 -11.13 3.08 -5.69
CA ALA A 11 -10.75 3.64 -4.39
C ALA A 11 -11.40 5.01 -4.14
N GLY A 12 -11.44 5.88 -5.16
CA GLY A 12 -12.13 7.17 -5.08
C GLY A 12 -13.63 7.01 -4.85
N ALA A 13 -14.30 6.15 -5.63
CA ALA A 13 -15.72 5.86 -5.49
C ALA A 13 -16.06 5.30 -4.09
N ALA A 14 -15.27 4.32 -3.62
CA ALA A 14 -15.44 3.76 -2.27
C ALA A 14 -15.26 4.82 -1.19
N ALA A 15 -14.24 5.67 -1.28
CA ALA A 15 -14.01 6.73 -0.30
C ALA A 15 -15.12 7.81 -0.30
N LEU A 16 -15.65 8.18 -1.46
CA LEU A 16 -16.80 9.10 -1.55
C LEU A 16 -18.07 8.48 -0.95
N CYS A 17 -18.31 7.19 -1.19
CA CYS A 17 -19.40 6.45 -0.54
C CYS A 17 -19.23 6.45 0.99
N LEU A 18 -18.03 6.13 1.49
CA LEU A 18 -17.73 6.18 2.92
C LEU A 18 -17.89 7.60 3.50
N LYS A 19 -17.54 8.65 2.75
CA LYS A 19 -17.77 10.03 3.17
C LYS A 19 -19.26 10.34 3.29
N ALA A 20 -20.10 9.83 2.39
CA ALA A 20 -21.54 10.01 2.48
C ALA A 20 -22.15 9.31 3.72
N VAL A 21 -21.62 8.15 4.11
CA VAL A 21 -22.09 7.39 5.28
C VAL A 21 -21.55 7.95 6.60
N PHE A 22 -20.26 8.27 6.66
CA PHE A 22 -19.53 8.55 7.91
C PHE A 22 -19.12 10.03 8.07
N GLY A 23 -19.30 10.85 7.02
CA GLY A 23 -18.94 12.27 7.05
C GLY A 23 -17.47 12.49 7.42
N HIS A 24 -17.23 13.33 8.43
CA HIS A 24 -15.89 13.66 8.89
C HIS A 24 -15.16 12.50 9.59
N ALA A 25 -15.86 11.45 10.03
CA ALA A 25 -15.20 10.29 10.64
C ALA A 25 -14.29 9.54 9.65
N LEU A 26 -14.46 9.73 8.33
CA LEU A 26 -13.56 9.20 7.31
C LEU A 26 -12.12 9.74 7.43
N LEU A 27 -11.88 10.84 8.16
CA LEU A 27 -10.51 11.31 8.43
C LEU A 27 -9.63 10.23 9.09
N ALA A 28 -10.22 9.29 9.84
CA ALA A 28 -9.50 8.16 10.43
C ALA A 28 -9.00 7.14 9.39
N GLY A 29 -9.59 7.12 8.18
CA GLY A 29 -9.17 6.26 7.07
C GLY A 29 -8.10 6.86 6.15
N VAL A 30 -7.77 8.15 6.33
CA VAL A 30 -6.73 8.84 5.57
C VAL A 30 -5.35 8.38 6.06
N THR A 31 -4.47 8.01 5.14
CA THR A 31 -3.08 7.66 5.47
C THR A 31 -2.29 8.91 5.80
N ARG A 32 -1.70 8.96 7.00
CA ARG A 32 -0.96 10.13 7.52
C ARG A 32 0.28 9.68 8.27
N VAL A 33 1.35 10.45 8.12
CA VAL A 33 2.55 10.28 8.92
C VAL A 33 2.24 10.74 10.33
N HIS A 34 2.45 9.86 11.31
CA HIS A 34 2.18 10.17 12.71
C HIS A 34 3.11 11.30 13.21
N MET A 35 2.61 12.11 14.14
CA MET A 35 3.40 13.15 14.78
C MET A 35 4.65 12.54 15.45
N GLY A 36 5.83 13.07 15.15
CA GLY A 36 7.11 12.55 15.66
C GLY A 36 7.79 11.52 14.77
N VAL A 37 7.16 11.07 13.68
CA VAL A 37 7.82 10.26 12.65
C VAL A 37 8.37 11.19 11.56
N SER A 38 9.67 11.12 11.29
CA SER A 38 10.29 11.89 10.20
C SER A 38 9.85 11.35 8.83
N LEU A 39 9.84 12.21 7.80
CA LEU A 39 9.50 11.77 6.43
C LEU A 39 10.44 10.69 5.91
N TYR A 40 11.72 10.74 6.29
CA TYR A 40 12.69 9.69 5.95
C TYR A 40 12.30 8.33 6.56
N ASN A 41 11.97 8.31 7.86
CA ASN A 41 11.53 7.07 8.52
C ASN A 41 10.22 6.57 7.94
N ALA A 42 9.26 7.47 7.67
CA ALA A 42 7.99 7.11 7.05
C ALA A 42 8.18 6.50 5.65
N PHE A 43 9.06 7.08 4.83
CA PHE A 43 9.40 6.54 3.52
C PHE A 43 10.00 5.13 3.64
N PHE A 44 10.92 4.93 4.58
CA PHE A 44 11.54 3.63 4.81
C PHE A 44 10.51 2.58 5.29
N ILE A 45 9.65 2.94 6.23
CA ILE A 45 8.59 2.07 6.77
C ILE A 45 7.63 1.64 5.65
N GLU A 46 7.09 2.58 4.88
CA GLU A 46 6.18 2.30 3.75
C GLU A 46 6.85 1.45 2.65
N GLY A 47 8.13 1.71 2.39
CA GLY A 47 8.94 0.90 1.48
C GLY A 47 9.10 -0.54 1.96
N VAL A 48 9.44 -0.75 3.24
CA VAL A 48 9.62 -2.09 3.82
C VAL A 48 8.31 -2.88 3.86
N MET A 49 7.20 -2.26 4.29
CA MET A 49 5.88 -2.93 4.27
C MET A 49 5.51 -3.36 2.85
N THR A 50 5.66 -2.46 1.88
CA THR A 50 5.33 -2.80 0.48
C THR A 50 6.27 -3.87 -0.07
N PHE A 51 7.55 -3.86 0.32
CA PHE A 51 8.48 -4.94 -0.01
C PHE A 51 7.98 -6.29 0.52
N ILE A 52 7.57 -6.37 1.80
CA ILE A 52 7.05 -7.60 2.43
C ILE A 52 5.78 -8.09 1.71
N LEU A 53 4.85 -7.18 1.41
CA LEU A 53 3.63 -7.49 0.67
C LEU A 53 3.94 -8.05 -0.73
N ILE A 54 4.79 -7.37 -1.50
CA ILE A 54 5.12 -7.81 -2.86
C ILE A 54 5.92 -9.12 -2.85
N MET A 55 6.85 -9.31 -1.90
CA MET A 55 7.54 -10.60 -1.74
C MET A 55 6.56 -11.74 -1.43
N SER A 56 5.56 -11.49 -0.59
CA SER A 56 4.51 -12.48 -0.29
C SER A 56 3.70 -12.84 -1.53
N ILE A 57 3.31 -11.85 -2.36
CA ILE A 57 2.60 -12.08 -3.62
C ILE A 57 3.45 -12.85 -4.64
N LEU A 58 4.76 -12.58 -4.69
CA LEU A 58 5.67 -13.24 -5.65
C LEU A 58 5.99 -14.69 -5.25
N THR A 59 5.98 -15.01 -3.97
CA THR A 59 6.44 -16.32 -3.45
C THR A 59 5.31 -17.32 -3.23
N THR A 60 4.06 -16.88 -3.14
CA THR A 60 2.92 -17.79 -2.93
C THR A 60 1.65 -17.33 -3.64
N ARG A 61 0.78 -18.28 -3.95
CA ARG A 61 -0.59 -18.03 -4.44
C ARG A 61 -1.64 -18.17 -3.33
N ASN A 62 -1.23 -18.49 -2.10
CA ASN A 62 -2.15 -18.68 -0.98
C ASN A 62 -2.65 -17.31 -0.48
N PRO A 63 -3.95 -16.99 -0.63
CA PRO A 63 -4.50 -15.69 -0.23
C PRO A 63 -4.43 -15.46 1.27
N ALA A 64 -4.41 -16.51 2.11
CA ALA A 64 -4.29 -16.37 3.55
C ALA A 64 -2.94 -15.79 3.95
N ILE A 65 -1.84 -16.25 3.32
CA ILE A 65 -0.48 -15.76 3.61
C ILE A 65 -0.35 -14.29 3.21
N ILE A 66 -0.84 -13.93 2.02
CA ILE A 66 -0.82 -12.54 1.53
C ILE A 66 -1.64 -11.64 2.46
N SER A 67 -2.82 -12.11 2.90
CA SER A 67 -3.68 -11.34 3.81
C SER A 67 -3.05 -11.17 5.19
N ILE A 68 -2.35 -12.18 5.70
CA ILE A 68 -1.60 -12.09 6.97
C ILE A 68 -0.48 -11.06 6.85
N ALA A 69 0.24 -11.00 5.72
CA ALA A 69 1.27 -9.99 5.50
C ALA A 69 0.68 -8.56 5.58
N VAL A 70 -0.40 -8.30 4.84
CA VAL A 70 -1.11 -7.01 4.89
C VAL A 70 -1.58 -6.68 6.31
N PHE A 71 -2.12 -7.66 7.03
CA PHE A 71 -2.58 -7.49 8.40
C PHE A 71 -1.43 -7.08 9.34
N LEU A 72 -0.31 -7.79 9.29
CA LEU A 72 0.85 -7.50 10.14
C LEU A 72 1.46 -6.14 9.82
N ASP A 73 1.60 -5.82 8.53
CA ASP A 73 2.07 -4.50 8.09
C ASP A 73 1.14 -3.39 8.59
N ALA A 74 -0.17 -3.57 8.46
CA ALA A 74 -1.15 -2.60 8.97
C ALA A 74 -1.12 -2.49 10.51
N PHE A 75 -0.96 -3.61 11.21
CA PHE A 75 -0.89 -3.64 12.67
C PHE A 75 0.34 -2.90 13.20
N ILE A 76 1.50 -3.06 12.55
CA ILE A 76 2.77 -2.47 12.98
C ILE A 76 2.93 -1.04 12.44
N GLY A 77 2.73 -0.84 11.14
CA GLY A 77 2.98 0.43 10.46
C GLY A 77 1.80 1.41 10.51
N GLY A 78 0.59 0.93 10.80
CA GLY A 78 -0.62 1.74 10.90
C GLY A 78 -0.47 2.92 11.86
N PRO A 79 -0.05 2.69 13.13
CA PRO A 79 0.20 3.78 14.09
C PRO A 79 1.30 4.77 13.69
N LEU A 80 2.20 4.41 12.76
CA LEU A 80 3.35 5.24 12.38
C LEU A 80 3.11 6.06 11.10
N THR A 81 2.43 5.47 10.12
CA THR A 81 2.32 6.01 8.75
C THR A 81 0.91 5.89 8.15
N GLY A 82 -0.02 5.21 8.84
CA GLY A 82 -1.33 4.86 8.31
C GLY A 82 -1.34 3.61 7.42
N ALA A 83 -0.17 2.98 7.20
CA ALA A 83 0.03 1.74 6.44
C ALA A 83 -0.65 1.77 5.07
N SER A 84 -0.03 2.52 4.15
CA SER A 84 -0.49 2.62 2.77
C SER A 84 -0.34 1.30 2.05
N MET A 85 0.90 0.84 1.84
CA MET A 85 1.28 -0.28 0.96
C MET A 85 0.79 -0.21 -0.50
N ASN A 86 -0.14 0.70 -0.81
CA ASN A 86 -0.90 0.78 -2.04
C ASN A 86 -1.30 2.24 -2.29
N PRO A 87 -0.74 2.89 -3.33
CA PRO A 87 -1.02 4.28 -3.63
C PRO A 87 -2.51 4.59 -3.87
N ALA A 88 -3.27 3.68 -4.49
CA ALA A 88 -4.70 3.88 -4.73
C ALA A 88 -5.51 3.88 -3.42
N ARG A 89 -5.12 3.02 -2.46
CA ARG A 89 -5.74 2.96 -1.12
C ARG A 89 -5.49 4.23 -0.30
N SER A 90 -4.35 4.89 -0.49
CA SER A 90 -4.08 6.21 0.10
C SER A 90 -4.79 7.34 -0.63
N PHE A 91 -4.84 7.27 -1.96
CA PHE A 91 -5.46 8.27 -2.82
C PHE A 91 -6.96 8.45 -2.55
N GLY A 92 -7.73 7.37 -2.41
CA GLY A 92 -9.19 7.45 -2.26
C GLY A 92 -9.64 8.35 -1.10
N PRO A 93 -9.27 8.04 0.17
CA PRO A 93 -9.60 8.88 1.32
C PRO A 93 -9.00 10.29 1.24
N ALA A 94 -7.80 10.44 0.67
CA ALA A 94 -7.18 11.75 0.44
C ALA A 94 -8.04 12.63 -0.49
N LEU A 95 -8.52 12.07 -1.60
CA LEU A 95 -9.43 12.73 -2.54
C LEU A 95 -10.76 13.10 -1.86
N ALA A 96 -11.38 12.15 -1.17
CA ALA A 96 -12.68 12.36 -0.54
C ALA A 96 -12.62 13.44 0.57
N MET A 97 -11.54 13.46 1.35
CA MET A 97 -11.38 14.37 2.50
C MET A 97 -10.57 15.62 2.21
N GLY A 98 -10.04 15.78 0.99
CA GLY A 98 -9.19 16.93 0.62
C GLY A 98 -7.85 16.95 1.35
N TYR A 99 -7.34 15.79 1.77
CA TYR A 99 -6.13 15.69 2.58
C TYR A 99 -4.96 15.18 1.74
N TRP A 100 -4.08 16.09 1.32
CA TRP A 100 -2.98 15.80 0.38
C TRP A 100 -1.59 15.86 1.00
N ASP A 101 -1.48 16.13 2.30
CA ASP A 101 -0.20 16.26 2.99
C ASP A 101 0.64 15.00 2.80
N ASN A 102 1.88 15.20 2.34
CA ASN A 102 2.86 14.16 2.08
C ASN A 102 2.36 13.04 1.16
N GLN A 103 1.33 13.25 0.34
CA GLN A 103 0.80 12.16 -0.47
C GLN A 103 1.83 11.53 -1.40
N TRP A 104 2.75 12.33 -1.95
CA TRP A 104 3.85 11.83 -2.76
C TRP A 104 4.63 10.67 -2.10
N LEU A 105 4.72 10.64 -0.77
CA LEU A 105 5.41 9.60 -0.01
C LEU A 105 4.70 8.25 -0.19
N TYR A 106 3.37 8.24 -0.14
CA TYR A 106 2.55 7.04 -0.32
C TYR A 106 2.47 6.55 -1.77
N TRP A 107 3.11 7.25 -2.70
CA TRP A 107 3.36 6.76 -4.05
C TRP A 107 4.80 6.29 -4.17
N ALA A 108 5.76 7.17 -3.85
CA ALA A 108 7.17 6.92 -4.06
C ALA A 108 7.70 5.76 -3.20
N ALA A 109 7.33 5.70 -1.91
CA ALA A 109 7.83 4.65 -1.02
C ALA A 109 7.27 3.26 -1.37
N PRO A 110 5.93 3.07 -1.55
CA PRO A 110 5.42 1.76 -1.97
C PRO A 110 5.96 1.28 -3.31
N LEU A 111 6.02 2.16 -4.33
CA LEU A 111 6.58 1.80 -5.63
C LEU A 111 8.05 1.39 -5.52
N SER A 112 8.84 2.12 -4.72
CA SER A 112 10.25 1.78 -4.48
C SER A 112 10.40 0.42 -3.80
N GLY A 113 9.63 0.17 -2.73
CA GLY A 113 9.63 -1.10 -2.02
C GLY A 113 9.24 -2.29 -2.90
N GLY A 114 8.21 -2.13 -3.72
CA GLY A 114 7.77 -3.14 -4.68
C GLY A 114 8.81 -3.43 -5.76
N LEU A 115 9.48 -2.40 -6.30
CA LEU A 115 10.57 -2.58 -7.28
C LEU A 115 11.75 -3.35 -6.67
N VAL A 116 12.13 -3.04 -5.43
CA VAL A 116 13.19 -3.76 -4.72
C VAL A 116 12.80 -5.22 -4.49
N ALA A 117 11.55 -5.50 -4.12
CA ALA A 117 11.05 -6.88 -3.95
C ALA A 117 11.14 -7.68 -5.25
N VAL A 118 10.71 -7.10 -6.37
CA VAL A 118 10.82 -7.72 -7.69
C VAL A 118 12.28 -8.00 -8.04
N ALA A 119 13.18 -7.04 -7.82
CA ALA A 119 14.61 -7.20 -8.08
C ALA A 119 15.21 -8.33 -7.22
N CYS A 120 14.91 -8.37 -5.92
CA CYS A 120 15.36 -9.43 -5.02
C CYS A 120 14.85 -10.81 -5.47
N CYS A 121 13.57 -10.92 -5.82
CA CYS A 121 12.99 -12.17 -6.31
C CYS A 121 13.69 -12.64 -7.60
N GLN A 122 13.95 -11.73 -8.54
CA GLN A 122 14.64 -12.06 -9.80
C GLN A 122 16.09 -12.51 -9.60
N LEU A 123 16.81 -11.90 -8.64
CA LEU A 123 18.22 -12.20 -8.38
C LEU A 123 18.42 -13.48 -7.54
N PHE A 124 17.56 -13.72 -6.54
CA PHE A 124 17.76 -14.78 -5.56
C PHE A 124 16.79 -15.96 -5.70
N MET A 125 15.69 -15.79 -6.43
CA MET A 125 14.66 -16.83 -6.62
C MET A 125 14.31 -17.02 -8.11
N PRO A 126 15.30 -17.26 -8.99
CA PRO A 126 15.06 -17.40 -10.43
C PRO A 126 14.08 -18.53 -10.78
N GLN A 127 13.94 -19.55 -9.92
CA GLN A 127 12.98 -20.65 -10.06
C GLN A 127 11.51 -20.19 -10.04
N LEU A 128 11.20 -19.03 -9.47
CA LEU A 128 9.84 -18.47 -9.51
C LEU A 128 9.50 -17.83 -10.86
N LYS A 129 10.48 -17.74 -11.78
CA LYS A 129 10.32 -17.17 -13.12
C LYS A 129 9.76 -18.17 -14.14
N SER A 130 9.85 -19.47 -13.88
CA SER A 130 9.29 -20.48 -14.79
C SER A 130 7.76 -20.49 -14.69
N PRO A 131 7.03 -20.29 -15.80
CA PRO A 131 5.59 -20.48 -15.78
C PRO A 131 5.28 -21.92 -15.34
N SER A 132 4.28 -22.09 -14.47
CA SER A 132 3.78 -23.42 -14.14
C SER A 132 3.40 -24.14 -15.44
N PRO A 133 3.70 -25.44 -15.60
CA PRO A 133 3.04 -26.24 -16.62
C PRO A 133 1.53 -26.11 -16.37
N GLU A 134 0.79 -25.72 -17.42
CA GLU A 134 -0.68 -25.69 -17.40
C GLU A 134 -1.27 -27.07 -17.13
#